data_AF-A0A8T4JSX8-F1
#
_entry.id   AF-A0A8T4JSX8-F1
#
_cell.length_a   1.000
_cell.length_b   1.000
_cell.length_c   1.000
_cell.angle_alpha   90.00
_cell.angle_beta   90.00
_cell.angle_gamma   90.00
#
_symmetry.space_group_name_H-M   'P 1'
#
loop_
_entity.id
_entity.type
_entity.pdbx_description
1 polymer ?
#
loop_
_entity_poly.entity_id
_entity_poly.type
_entity_poly.pdbx_seq_one_letter_code
_entity_poly.pdbx_strand_id
1 'polypeptide(L)'
;MVFKATINVIGKDRQSYLDVNGMSKNLFVVNISQENGRIIESLHVSEEQFNILEPGKEFVLEMVSKSGRNGLYLRTTAVYPTK
;
A
#
# COMPACT_ATOMS: atom_id res chain seq x y z
N MET A 1 6.18 -15.01 10.11
CA MET A 1 7.35 -14.62 9.31
C MET A 1 7.17 -13.17 8.86
N VAL A 2 8.20 -12.35 9.04
CA VAL A 2 8.22 -10.96 8.58
C VAL A 2 9.03 -10.91 7.29
N PHE A 3 8.49 -10.22 6.28
CA PHE A 3 9.12 -10.01 4.99
C PHE A 3 9.49 -8.54 4.84
N LYS A 4 10.61 -8.28 4.18
CA LYS A 4 11.06 -6.92 3.86
C LYS A 4 11.17 -6.76 2.35
N ALA A 5 10.72 -5.61 1.86
CA ALA A 5 10.84 -5.25 0.45
C ALA A 5 11.17 -3.77 0.34
N THR A 6 12.04 -3.43 -0.61
CA THR A 6 12.29 -2.04 -0.98
C THR A 6 11.38 -1.68 -2.15
N ILE A 7 10.69 -0.56 -2.07
CA ILE A 7 9.76 -0.07 -3.10
C ILE A 7 10.09 1.36 -3.50
N ASN A 8 9.82 1.69 -4.77
CA ASN A 8 9.78 3.07 -5.24
C ASN A 8 8.33 3.52 -5.33
N VAL A 9 8.00 4.64 -4.68
CA VAL A 9 6.63 5.18 -4.74
C VAL A 9 6.50 6.01 -6.01
N ILE A 10 5.60 5.60 -6.90
CA ILE A 10 5.32 6.31 -8.16
C ILE A 10 4.29 7.41 -7.91
N GLY A 11 3.27 7.09 -7.13
CA GLY A 11 2.15 7.98 -6.85
C GLY A 11 1.29 7.41 -5.73
N LYS A 12 0.31 8.19 -5.28
CA LYS A 12 -0.63 7.75 -4.24
C LYS A 12 -1.98 8.42 -4.44
N ASP A 13 -3.03 7.72 -4.07
CA ASP A 13 -4.42 8.15 -4.25
C ASP A 13 -5.28 7.79 -3.03
N ARG A 14 -6.28 8.63 -2.74
CA ARG A 14 -7.26 8.43 -1.67
C ARG A 14 -8.63 8.24 -2.31
N GLN A 15 -9.17 7.03 -2.19
CA GLN A 15 -10.42 6.65 -2.81
C GLN A 15 -11.52 6.53 -1.76
N SER A 16 -12.56 7.35 -1.89
CA SER A 16 -13.74 7.25 -1.04
C SER A 16 -14.68 6.18 -1.60
N TYR A 17 -15.16 5.28 -0.74
CA TYR A 17 -16.15 4.26 -1.08
C TYR A 17 -17.18 4.09 0.03
N LEU A 18 -18.38 3.64 -0.33
CA LEU A 18 -19.40 3.24 0.64
C LEU A 18 -19.19 1.76 0.98
N ASP A 19 -19.15 1.45 2.27
CA ASP A 19 -19.14 0.05 2.71
C ASP A 19 -20.52 -0.62 2.57
N VAL A 20 -20.59 -1.90 2.90
CA VAL A 20 -21.83 -2.69 2.80
C VAL A 20 -22.99 -2.15 3.65
N ASN A 21 -22.71 -1.29 4.63
CA ASN A 21 -23.69 -0.64 5.50
C ASN A 21 -23.99 0.80 5.06
N GLY A 22 -23.45 1.25 3.92
CA GLY A 22 -23.60 2.61 3.42
C GLY A 22 -22.74 3.65 4.15
N MET A 23 -21.76 3.24 4.96
CA MET A 23 -20.84 4.17 5.60
C MET A 23 -19.70 4.56 4.68
N SER A 24 -19.41 5.86 4.58
CA SER A 24 -18.26 6.36 3.82
C SER A 24 -16.95 5.96 4.48
N LYS A 25 -16.07 5.33 3.70
CA LYS A 25 -14.72 4.92 4.09
C LYS A 25 -13.71 5.40 3.06
N ASN A 26 -12.48 5.57 3.52
CA ASN A 26 -11.35 5.89 2.67
C ASN A 26 -10.48 4.64 2.46
N LEU A 27 -10.10 4.41 1.22
CA LEU A 27 -9.05 3.48 0.83
C LEU A 27 -7.81 4.29 0.42
N PHE A 28 -6.66 3.91 0.97
CA PHE A 28 -5.39 4.59 0.72
C PHE A 28 -4.53 3.71 -0.17
N VAL A 29 -4.32 4.15 -1.40
CA VAL A 29 -3.67 3.38 -2.46
C VAL A 29 -2.32 4.01 -2.78
N VAL A 30 -1.27 3.19 -2.86
CA VAL A 30 0.09 3.62 -3.21
C VAL A 30 0.56 2.82 -4.42
N ASN A 31 0.93 3.50 -5.51
CA ASN A 31 1.38 2.87 -6.74
C ASN A 31 2.89 2.64 -6.68
N ILE A 32 3.33 1.41 -6.96
CA ILE A 32 4.74 1.00 -6.79
C ILE A 32 5.39 0.46 -8.05
N SER A 33 4.61 0.17 -9.10
CA SER A 33 5.14 -0.27 -10.39
C SER A 33 4.31 0.27 -11.56
N GLN A 34 5.00 0.60 -12.66
CA GLN A 34 4.39 1.06 -13.90
C GLN A 34 5.06 0.41 -15.11
N GLU A 35 4.28 0.20 -16.17
CA GLU A 35 4.75 -0.24 -17.48
C GLU A 35 4.12 0.63 -18.56
N ASN A 36 4.94 1.30 -19.38
CA ASN A 36 4.49 2.18 -20.47
C ASN A 36 3.44 3.23 -20.03
N GLY A 37 3.65 3.84 -18.86
CA GLY A 37 2.74 4.85 -18.28
C GLY A 37 1.47 4.29 -17.64
N ARG A 38 1.31 2.95 -17.57
CA ARG A 38 0.20 2.28 -16.89
C ARG A 38 0.65 1.73 -15.56
N ILE A 39 -0.12 1.96 -14.50
CA ILE A 39 0.13 1.33 -13.19
C ILE A 39 -0.18 -0.16 -13.30
N ILE A 40 0.78 -1.00 -12.92
CA ILE A 40 0.64 -2.46 -12.92
C ILE A 40 0.62 -3.05 -11.51
N GLU A 41 1.03 -2.29 -10.49
CA GLU A 41 0.98 -2.74 -9.09
C GLU A 41 0.74 -1.59 -8.11
N SER A 42 -0.12 -1.85 -7.13
CA SER A 42 -0.55 -0.90 -6.10
C SER A 42 -0.74 -1.59 -4.75
N LEU A 43 -0.39 -0.89 -3.68
CA LEU A 43 -0.55 -1.34 -2.31
C LEU A 43 -1.68 -0.61 -1.61
N HIS A 44 -2.47 -1.35 -0.82
CA HIS A 44 -3.39 -0.78 0.14
C HIS A 44 -2.69 -0.66 1.50
N VAL A 45 -2.66 0.55 2.05
CA VAL A 45 -1.96 0.87 3.28
C VAL A 45 -2.88 1.55 4.30
N SER A 46 -2.45 1.68 5.55
CA SER A 46 -3.16 2.52 6.51
C SER A 46 -2.98 4.01 6.18
N GLU A 47 -3.83 4.86 6.76
CA GLU A 47 -3.68 6.32 6.62
C GLU A 47 -2.32 6.82 7.13
N GLU A 48 -1.86 6.28 8.26
CA GLU A 48 -0.56 6.62 8.84
C GLU A 48 0.58 6.31 7.87
N GLN A 49 0.57 5.11 7.27
CA GLN A 49 1.57 4.69 6.29
C GLN A 49 1.47 5.54 5.01
N PHE A 50 0.26 5.86 4.55
CA PHE A 50 0.03 6.71 3.39
C PHE A 50 0.59 8.12 3.56
N ASN A 51 0.51 8.67 4.78
CA ASN A 51 1.02 10.01 5.08
C ASN A 51 2.56 10.05 5.09
N ILE A 52 3.22 8.93 5.39
CA ILE A 52 4.69 8.81 5.36
C ILE A 52 5.21 8.61 3.93
N LEU A 53 4.50 7.84 3.11
CA LEU A 53 4.93 7.49 1.76
C LEU A 53 4.79 8.69 0.81
N GLU A 54 5.89 9.09 0.17
CA GLU A 54 5.94 10.24 -0.74
C GLU A 54 6.33 9.79 -2.15
N PRO A 55 5.63 10.28 -3.21
CA PRO A 55 6.01 10.00 -4.59
C PRO A 55 7.46 10.41 -4.92
N GLY A 56 8.12 9.60 -5.75
CA GLY A 56 9.52 9.80 -6.15
C GLY A 56 10.54 9.37 -5.10
N LYS A 57 10.12 8.83 -3.96
CA LYS A 57 11.01 8.34 -2.91
C LYS A 57 10.94 6.82 -2.76
N GLU A 58 12.05 6.28 -2.29
CA GLU A 58 12.19 4.87 -1.99
C GLU A 58 11.94 4.61 -0.50
N PHE A 59 11.30 3.49 -0.20
CA PHE A 59 10.99 3.07 1.17
C PHE A 59 11.19 1.56 1.35
N VAL A 60 11.48 1.16 2.58
CA VAL A 60 11.44 -0.22 3.03
C VAL A 60 10.07 -0.51 3.65
N LEU A 61 9.40 -1.54 3.14
CA LEU A 61 8.19 -2.10 3.71
C LEU A 61 8.53 -3.29 4.60
N GLU A 62 7.88 -3.35 5.76
CA GLU A 62 7.74 -4.60 6.51
C GLU A 62 6.33 -5.15 6.32
N MET A 63 6.27 -6.45 6.04
CA MET A 63 5.02 -7.14 5.77
C MET A 63 4.95 -8.44 6.56
N VAL A 64 3.73 -8.83 6.92
CA VAL A 64 3.46 -10.15 7.51
C VAL A 64 2.47 -10.90 6.64
N SER A 65 2.67 -12.22 6.53
CA SER A 65 1.68 -13.09 5.92
C SER A 65 0.48 -13.26 6.86
N LYS A 66 -0.72 -13.08 6.32
CA LYS A 66 -2.00 -13.32 7.02
C LYS A 66 -2.89 -14.21 6.15
N SER A 67 -3.74 -14.98 6.81
CA SER A 67 -4.82 -15.71 6.14
C SER A 67 -6.06 -14.84 6.08
N GLY A 68 -6.66 -14.72 4.89
CA GLY A 68 -7.93 -14.05 4.65
C GLY A 68 -8.91 -14.97 3.96
N ARG A 69 -10.07 -14.41 3.57
CA ARG A 69 -11.15 -15.17 2.91
C ARG A 69 -10.69 -15.88 1.63
N ASN A 70 -9.72 -15.31 0.91
CA ASN A 70 -9.23 -15.82 -0.37
C ASN A 70 -7.84 -16.48 -0.27
N GLY A 71 -7.41 -16.86 0.94
CA GLY A 71 -6.10 -17.48 1.17
C GLY A 71 -5.07 -16.53 1.80
N LEU A 72 -3.78 -16.83 1.58
CA LEU A 72 -2.68 -16.07 2.16
C LEU A 72 -2.48 -14.76 1.40
N TYR A 73 -2.30 -13.67 2.16
CA TYR A 73 -1.94 -12.37 1.63
C TYR A 73 -0.86 -11.72 2.50
N LEU A 74 -0.12 -10.78 1.92
CA LEU A 74 0.85 -9.95 2.64
C LEU A 74 0.15 -8.67 3.10
N ARG A 75 0.30 -8.35 4.38
CA ARG A 75 -0.17 -7.08 4.95
C ARG A 75 1.02 -6.24 5.39
N THR A 76 1.08 -5.01 4.89
CA THR A 76 2.06 -4.01 5.33
C THR A 76 1.82 -3.65 6.80
N THR A 77 2.86 -3.81 7.61
CA THR A 77 2.85 -3.49 9.05
C THR A 77 3.59 -2.21 9.35
N ALA A 78 4.66 -1.92 8.62
CA ALA A 78 5.43 -0.69 8.80
C ALA A 78 6.12 -0.25 7.50
N VAL A 79 6.46 1.04 7.44
CA VAL A 79 7.15 1.67 6.32
C VAL A 79 8.25 2.58 6.86
N TYR A 80 9.42 2.57 6.23
CA TYR A 80 10.58 3.35 6.65
C TYR A 80 11.27 3.96 5.43
N PRO A 81 11.74 5.22 5.47
CA PRO A 81 12.55 5.77 4.38
C PRO A 81 13.82 4.94 4.17
N THR A 82 14.22 4.71 2.91
CA THR A 82 15.59 4.26 2.65
C THR A 82 16.55 5.42 2.94
N LYS A 83 17.73 5.11 3.50
CA LYS A 83 18.76 6.12 3.83
C LYS A 83 19.29 6.82 2.59
#